data_AF-H1XYG9-F1
#
_entry.id   AF-H1XYG9-F1
#
_cell.length_a   1.000
_cell.length_b   1.000
_cell.length_c   1.000
_cell.angle_alpha   90.00
_cell.angle_beta   90.00
_cell.angle_gamma   90.00
#
_symmetry.space_group_name_H-M   'P 1'
#
loop_
_entity.id
_entity.type
_entity.pdbx_description
1 polymer ?
#
loop_
_entity_poly.entity_id
_entity_poly.type
_entity_poly.pdbx_seq_one_letter_code
_entity_poly.pdbx_strand_id
1 'polypeptide(L)'
;MKILVTLFMGILLSSVLFLGCGQDGEDGKAYLSFTWDWYVDSYTDNNPGVPSTIHEYTDYEVAPGTYYYEYYCSDGLGNYWGYEGTYKITINKGEKGGFLVDGEDGEDNYFRMTLSGSGPSMSLNKSIKISEKKSSLTPVKNLALLGFLWKKV
;
A
#
# COMPACT_ATOMS: atom_id res chain seq x y z
N MET A 1 38.01 47.05 -2.92
CA MET A 1 36.62 46.74 -3.34
C MET A 1 36.53 45.53 -4.28
N LYS A 2 37.34 45.44 -5.36
CA LYS A 2 37.29 44.31 -6.32
C LYS A 2 37.56 42.91 -5.71
N ILE A 3 38.55 42.79 -4.82
CA ILE A 3 38.94 41.51 -4.18
C ILE A 3 37.84 40.98 -3.24
N LEU A 4 37.10 41.87 -2.56
CA LEU A 4 36.01 41.50 -1.66
C LEU A 4 34.80 40.94 -2.44
N VAL A 5 34.53 41.47 -3.63
CA VAL A 5 33.46 41.02 -4.54
C VAL A 5 33.79 39.64 -5.13
N THR A 6 35.05 39.41 -5.51
CA THR A 6 35.48 38.10 -6.05
C THR A 6 35.42 36.99 -5.01
N LEU A 7 35.78 37.28 -3.74
CA LEU A 7 35.66 36.34 -2.63
C LEU A 7 34.19 36.00 -2.31
N PHE A 8 33.31 37.01 -2.28
CA PHE A 8 31.88 36.78 -2.06
C PHE A 8 31.25 35.95 -3.18
N MET A 9 31.59 36.22 -4.44
CA MET A 9 31.06 35.48 -5.59
C MET A 9 31.59 34.04 -5.65
N GLY A 10 32.84 33.81 -5.24
CA GLY A 10 33.42 32.46 -5.11
C GLY A 10 32.75 31.64 -4.00
N ILE A 11 32.44 32.24 -2.85
CA ILE A 11 31.72 31.58 -1.76
C ILE A 11 30.28 31.25 -2.17
N LEU A 12 29.59 32.19 -2.83
CA LEU A 12 28.20 32.00 -3.26
C LEU A 12 28.08 30.91 -4.33
N LEU A 13 29.00 30.85 -5.29
CA LEU A 13 29.07 29.80 -6.31
C LEU A 13 29.43 28.44 -5.70
N SER A 14 30.33 28.41 -4.69
CA SER A 14 30.65 27.19 -3.95
C SER A 14 29.48 26.68 -3.13
N SER A 15 28.68 27.55 -2.50
CA SER A 15 27.50 27.13 -1.73
C SER A 15 26.39 26.56 -2.60
N VAL A 16 26.21 27.06 -3.84
CA VAL A 16 25.23 26.51 -4.80
C VAL A 16 25.64 25.12 -5.28
N LEU A 17 26.95 24.84 -5.39
CA LEU A 17 27.45 23.52 -5.79
C LEU A 17 27.31 22.45 -4.70
N PHE A 18 27.33 22.83 -3.41
CA PHE A 18 27.12 21.89 -2.30
C PHE A 18 25.64 21.58 -2.01
N LEU A 19 24.71 22.40 -2.50
CA LEU A 19 23.26 22.20 -2.36
C LEU A 19 22.66 21.38 -3.52
N GLY A 20 23.51 20.87 -4.41
CA GLY A 20 23.10 20.46 -5.75
C GLY A 20 22.60 19.04 -5.90
N CYS A 21 22.79 18.11 -4.96
CA CYS A 21 22.28 16.74 -5.15
C CYS A 21 20.94 16.58 -4.46
N GLY A 22 19.88 16.41 -5.25
CA GLY A 22 18.59 15.96 -4.75
C GLY A 22 18.70 14.55 -4.16
N GLN A 23 17.76 14.21 -3.28
CA GLN A 23 17.69 12.92 -2.63
C GLN A 23 17.11 11.87 -3.57
N ASP A 24 17.55 10.62 -3.45
CA ASP A 24 16.88 9.50 -4.11
C ASP A 24 15.51 9.30 -3.45
N GLY A 25 14.50 8.98 -4.26
CA GLY A 25 13.18 8.61 -3.77
C GLY A 25 13.22 7.28 -3.04
N GLU A 26 12.32 7.09 -2.08
CA GLU A 26 12.19 5.84 -1.35
C GLU A 26 11.57 4.74 -2.22
N ASP A 27 11.97 3.48 -1.97
CA ASP A 27 11.34 2.33 -2.59
C ASP A 27 9.90 2.16 -2.07
N GLY A 28 8.97 1.87 -2.97
CA GLY A 28 7.60 1.52 -2.62
C GLY A 28 7.53 0.21 -1.85
N LYS A 29 6.50 0.06 -1.01
CA LYS A 29 6.23 -1.16 -0.25
C LYS A 29 5.42 -2.15 -1.05
N ALA A 30 5.34 -3.39 -0.57
CA ALA A 30 4.46 -4.41 -1.13
C ALA A 30 3.53 -4.97 -0.06
N TYR A 31 2.28 -5.18 -0.45
CA TYR A 31 1.25 -5.77 0.40
C TYR A 31 0.58 -6.92 -0.32
N LEU A 32 0.25 -7.99 0.41
CA LEU A 32 -0.47 -9.15 -0.10
C LEU A 32 -1.78 -9.30 0.66
N SER A 33 -2.89 -9.39 -0.07
CA SER A 33 -4.20 -9.75 0.46
C SER A 33 -4.72 -11.03 -0.15
N PHE A 34 -5.70 -11.62 0.52
CA PHE A 34 -6.31 -12.90 0.14
C PHE A 34 -7.80 -12.73 -0.08
N THR A 35 -8.38 -13.55 -0.94
CA THR A 35 -9.82 -13.76 -1.03
C THR A 35 -10.10 -15.17 -1.54
N TRP A 36 -11.31 -15.68 -1.33
CA TRP A 36 -11.67 -17.01 -1.79
C TRP A 36 -13.16 -17.13 -2.13
N ASP A 37 -13.46 -17.92 -3.17
CA ASP A 37 -14.85 -18.15 -3.61
C ASP A 37 -15.52 -19.33 -2.86
N TRP A 38 -14.71 -20.21 -2.28
CA TRP A 38 -15.11 -21.43 -1.56
C TRP A 38 -14.48 -21.48 -0.18
N TYR A 39 -14.77 -22.51 0.62
CA TYR A 39 -14.09 -22.69 1.90
C TYR A 39 -12.62 -23.01 1.67
N VAL A 40 -11.74 -22.18 2.24
CA VAL A 40 -10.31 -22.50 2.36
C VAL A 40 -10.13 -23.25 3.68
N ASP A 41 -9.90 -24.55 3.58
CA ASP A 41 -9.79 -25.44 4.73
C ASP A 41 -8.42 -25.30 5.41
N SER A 42 -7.37 -25.05 4.61
CA SER A 42 -6.04 -24.73 5.11
C SER A 42 -5.23 -23.94 4.09
N TYR A 43 -4.29 -23.15 4.60
CA TYR A 43 -3.37 -22.35 3.80
C TYR A 43 -2.01 -22.31 4.49
N THR A 44 -0.93 -22.52 3.73
CA THR A 44 0.44 -22.36 4.18
C THR A 44 1.25 -21.59 3.15
N ASP A 45 2.20 -20.79 3.64
CA ASP A 45 3.06 -19.93 2.84
C ASP A 45 4.41 -19.78 3.55
N ASN A 46 5.51 -19.74 2.78
CA ASN A 46 6.84 -19.50 3.32
C ASN A 46 7.26 -18.02 3.34
N ASN A 47 6.35 -17.12 2.98
CA ASN A 47 6.52 -15.68 3.09
C ASN A 47 6.40 -15.25 4.56
N PRO A 48 7.47 -14.71 5.16
CA PRO A 48 7.47 -14.32 6.57
C PRO A 48 6.53 -13.16 6.90
N GLY A 49 6.09 -12.40 5.89
CA GLY A 49 5.08 -11.34 6.06
C GLY A 49 3.65 -11.86 6.13
N VAL A 50 3.40 -13.12 5.75
CA VAL A 50 2.07 -13.74 5.80
C VAL A 50 1.92 -14.48 7.14
N PRO A 51 0.87 -14.18 7.93
CA PRO A 51 0.63 -14.89 9.19
C PRO A 51 0.16 -16.32 8.95
N SER A 52 0.27 -17.16 9.98
CA SER A 52 -0.21 -18.55 9.94
C SER A 52 -1.73 -18.67 9.73
N THR A 53 -2.48 -17.60 10.01
CA THR A 53 -3.92 -17.51 9.80
C THR A 53 -4.21 -16.29 8.96
N ILE A 54 -4.70 -16.52 7.75
CA ILE A 54 -5.05 -15.46 6.81
C ILE A 54 -6.51 -15.03 6.98
N HIS A 55 -6.78 -13.78 6.64
CA HIS A 55 -8.11 -13.18 6.64
C HIS A 55 -8.38 -12.55 5.28
N GLU A 56 -9.61 -12.69 4.76
CA GLU A 56 -9.97 -12.05 3.50
C GLU A 56 -9.77 -10.54 3.56
N TYR A 57 -9.29 -9.99 2.44
CA TYR A 57 -9.12 -8.56 2.21
C TYR A 57 -8.27 -7.83 3.25
N THR A 58 -7.47 -8.57 4.02
CA THR A 58 -6.46 -7.99 4.92
C THR A 58 -5.15 -7.86 4.17
N ASP A 59 -4.59 -6.66 4.15
CA ASP A 59 -3.30 -6.37 3.52
C ASP A 59 -2.15 -6.67 4.50
N TYR A 60 -1.30 -7.63 4.14
CA TYR A 60 -0.09 -7.98 4.89
C TYR A 60 1.15 -7.37 4.21
N GLU A 61 1.94 -6.59 4.93
CA GLU A 61 3.21 -6.06 4.40
C GLU A 61 4.20 -7.22 4.17
N VAL A 62 4.70 -7.34 2.95
CA VAL A 62 5.54 -8.46 2.51
C VAL A 62 6.79 -7.94 1.80
N ALA A 63 7.89 -8.65 1.93
CA ALA A 63 9.12 -8.33 1.22
C ALA A 63 9.03 -8.77 -0.26
N PRO A 64 9.77 -8.11 -1.18
CA PRO A 64 9.91 -8.60 -2.54
C PRO A 64 10.67 -9.94 -2.56
N GLY A 65 10.17 -10.89 -3.34
CA GLY A 65 10.69 -12.25 -3.35
C GLY A 65 9.82 -13.22 -4.13
N THR A 66 10.27 -14.47 -4.21
CA THR A 66 9.47 -15.60 -4.71
C THR A 66 9.17 -16.52 -3.56
N TYR A 67 7.89 -16.81 -3.34
CA TYR A 67 7.39 -17.56 -2.19
C TYR A 67 6.61 -18.77 -2.67
N TYR A 68 6.63 -19.84 -1.87
CA TYR A 68 5.88 -21.07 -2.08
C TYR A 68 4.63 -21.05 -1.21
N TYR A 69 3.53 -21.55 -1.76
CA TYR A 69 2.28 -21.74 -1.03
C TYR A 69 1.70 -23.12 -1.27
N GLU A 70 0.87 -23.56 -0.33
CA GLU A 70 0.00 -24.72 -0.46
C GLU A 70 -1.36 -24.37 0.16
N TYR A 71 -2.45 -24.78 -0.46
CA TYR A 71 -3.79 -24.63 0.12
C TYR A 71 -4.74 -25.75 -0.27
N TYR A 72 -5.69 -26.00 0.62
CA TYR A 72 -6.78 -26.94 0.41
C TYR A 72 -8.11 -26.19 0.50
N CYS A 73 -9.04 -26.52 -0.39
CA CYS A 73 -10.36 -25.93 -0.41
C CYS A 73 -11.45 -26.95 -0.72
N SER A 74 -12.67 -26.62 -0.33
CA SER A 74 -13.84 -27.45 -0.53
C SER A 74 -15.11 -26.63 -0.81
N ASP A 75 -16.08 -27.24 -1.49
CA ASP A 75 -17.38 -26.61 -1.79
C ASP A 75 -18.44 -26.85 -0.70
N GLY A 76 -18.06 -27.53 0.39
CA GLY A 76 -18.97 -27.94 1.45
C GLY A 76 -19.96 -29.07 1.07
N LEU A 77 -19.91 -29.57 -0.18
CA LEU A 77 -20.72 -30.67 -0.69
C LEU A 77 -19.94 -31.99 -0.79
N GLY A 78 -18.71 -31.99 -0.28
CA GLY A 78 -17.82 -33.16 -0.25
C GLY A 78 -16.81 -33.21 -1.39
N ASN A 79 -16.71 -32.16 -2.23
CA ASN A 79 -15.63 -32.02 -3.19
C ASN A 79 -14.46 -31.27 -2.55
N TYR A 80 -13.25 -31.77 -2.75
CA TYR A 80 -12.01 -31.23 -2.17
C TYR A 80 -10.96 -31.04 -3.27
N TRP A 81 -10.23 -29.94 -3.17
CA TRP A 81 -9.13 -29.61 -4.07
C TRP A 81 -7.90 -29.18 -3.26
N GLY A 82 -6.73 -29.54 -3.75
CA GLY A 82 -5.44 -29.15 -3.18
C GLY A 82 -4.57 -28.53 -4.27
N TYR A 83 -3.88 -27.45 -3.93
CA TYR A 83 -3.02 -26.71 -4.86
C TYR A 83 -1.74 -26.29 -4.16
N GLU A 84 -0.65 -26.35 -4.91
CA GLU A 84 0.64 -25.82 -4.51
C GLU A 84 1.28 -25.03 -5.65
N GLY A 85 2.19 -24.13 -5.32
CA GLY A 85 2.91 -23.40 -6.35
C GLY A 85 3.80 -22.30 -5.77
N THR A 86 4.21 -21.39 -6.66
CA THR A 86 4.96 -20.19 -6.25
C THR A 86 4.32 -18.93 -6.80
N TYR A 87 4.49 -17.83 -6.09
CA TYR A 87 4.16 -16.49 -6.56
C TYR A 87 5.34 -15.54 -6.34
N LYS A 88 5.34 -14.42 -7.07
CA LYS A 88 6.39 -13.41 -7.00
C LYS A 88 5.84 -12.08 -6.54
N ILE A 89 6.47 -11.50 -5.53
CA ILE A 89 6.23 -10.14 -5.05
C ILE A 89 7.30 -9.20 -5.61
N THR A 90 6.87 -8.06 -6.12
CA THR A 90 7.73 -7.01 -6.65
C THR A 90 7.40 -5.67 -6.02
N ILE A 91 8.37 -4.76 -5.98
CA ILE A 91 8.21 -3.37 -5.52
C ILE A 91 8.55 -2.42 -6.67
N ASN A 92 7.99 -1.21 -6.63
CA ASN A 92 8.41 -0.12 -7.51
C ASN A 92 9.56 0.60 -6.83
N LYS A 93 10.68 0.78 -7.55
CA LYS A 93 11.85 1.46 -7.01
C LYS A 93 11.64 2.97 -7.05
N GLY A 94 12.16 3.66 -6.03
CA GLY A 94 12.27 5.11 -6.08
C GLY A 94 13.21 5.56 -7.20
N GLU A 95 12.97 6.74 -7.75
CA GLU A 95 13.84 7.33 -8.75
C GLU A 95 15.09 7.94 -8.11
N LYS A 96 16.16 8.03 -8.89
CA LYS A 96 17.38 8.69 -8.41
C LYS A 96 17.19 10.21 -8.39
N GLY A 97 17.68 10.84 -7.33
CA GLY A 97 17.82 12.28 -7.25
C GLY A 97 18.82 12.80 -8.28
N GLY A 98 18.54 13.98 -8.82
CA GLY A 98 19.34 14.68 -9.81
C GLY A 98 19.91 16.00 -9.29
N PHE A 99 20.49 16.80 -10.20
CA PHE A 99 20.98 18.12 -9.82
C PHE A 99 19.80 19.07 -9.51
N LEU A 100 19.64 19.46 -8.25
CA LEU A 100 18.56 20.31 -7.71
C LEU A 100 17.14 19.73 -7.81
N VAL A 101 16.99 18.42 -8.03
CA VAL A 101 15.69 17.74 -8.13
C VAL A 101 15.76 16.42 -7.36
N ASP A 102 14.84 16.22 -6.43
CA ASP A 102 14.70 14.94 -5.72
C ASP A 102 14.06 13.90 -6.64
N GLY A 103 14.40 12.62 -6.45
CA GLY A 103 13.75 11.52 -7.12
C GLY A 103 12.35 11.27 -6.57
N GLU A 104 11.44 10.79 -7.41
CA GLU A 104 10.09 10.41 -6.98
C GLU A 104 10.12 9.08 -6.22
N ASP A 105 9.32 8.97 -5.16
CA ASP A 105 9.15 7.71 -4.43
C ASP A 105 8.46 6.65 -5.30
N GLY A 106 8.86 5.39 -5.13
CA GLY A 106 8.19 4.26 -5.76
C GLY A 106 6.78 4.06 -5.20
N GLU A 107 5.80 3.82 -6.08
CA GLU A 107 4.44 3.51 -5.63
C GLU A 107 4.38 2.16 -4.89
N ASP A 108 3.55 2.09 -3.85
CA ASP A 108 3.24 0.81 -3.19
C ASP A 108 2.49 -0.14 -4.13
N ASN A 109 2.86 -1.43 -4.08
CA ASN A 109 2.18 -2.49 -4.80
C ASN A 109 1.23 -3.27 -3.87
N TYR A 110 -0.02 -3.41 -4.28
CA TYR A 110 -1.02 -4.23 -3.57
C TYR A 110 -1.36 -5.44 -4.42
N PHE A 111 -0.96 -6.61 -3.96
CA PHE A 111 -1.27 -7.88 -4.59
C PHE A 111 -2.51 -8.49 -3.95
N ARG A 112 -3.32 -9.18 -4.75
CA ARG A 112 -4.42 -10.00 -4.26
C ARG A 112 -4.33 -11.40 -4.84
N MET A 113 -4.27 -12.37 -3.94
CA MET A 113 -4.34 -13.78 -4.27
C MET A 113 -5.76 -14.30 -4.03
N THR A 114 -6.40 -14.77 -5.09
CA THR A 114 -7.70 -15.43 -5.04
C THR A 114 -7.48 -16.94 -4.98
N LEU A 115 -8.00 -17.60 -3.95
CA LEU A 115 -7.95 -19.05 -3.76
C LEU A 115 -9.29 -19.67 -4.18
N SER A 116 -9.30 -20.66 -5.06
CA SER A 116 -10.55 -21.25 -5.58
C SER A 116 -10.41 -22.73 -5.92
N GLY A 117 -11.51 -23.46 -6.01
CA GLY A 117 -11.54 -24.85 -6.52
C GLY A 117 -11.23 -24.99 -8.00
N SER A 118 -10.97 -23.88 -8.72
CA SER A 118 -10.42 -23.90 -10.09
C SER A 118 -8.92 -23.63 -10.11
N GLY A 119 -8.31 -23.40 -8.94
CA GLY A 119 -6.93 -23.00 -8.78
C GLY A 119 -6.78 -21.53 -8.37
N PRO A 120 -5.55 -21.15 -7.99
CA PRO A 120 -5.26 -19.80 -7.53
C PRO A 120 -5.09 -18.83 -8.68
N SER A 121 -5.37 -17.56 -8.42
CA SER A 121 -5.02 -16.47 -9.33
C SER A 121 -4.46 -15.29 -8.54
N MET A 122 -3.62 -14.50 -9.20
CA MET A 122 -2.95 -13.35 -8.60
C MET A 122 -3.24 -12.12 -9.45
N SER A 123 -3.58 -11.01 -8.79
CA SER A 123 -3.79 -9.72 -9.43
C SER A 123 -3.01 -8.64 -8.72
N LEU A 124 -2.50 -7.67 -9.50
CA LEU A 124 -1.95 -6.43 -8.96
C LEU A 124 -3.08 -5.42 -8.90
N ASN A 125 -3.55 -5.13 -7.69
CA ASN A 125 -4.59 -4.15 -7.45
C ASN A 125 -3.98 -2.77 -7.26
N LYS A 126 -3.69 -2.06 -8.35
CA LYS A 126 -3.05 -0.73 -8.30
C LYS A 126 -3.88 0.36 -7.60
N SER A 127 -5.07 0.05 -7.10
CA SER A 127 -6.01 1.06 -6.64
C SER A 127 -6.86 0.58 -5.49
N ILE A 128 -6.31 0.58 -4.28
CA ILE A 128 -7.10 0.90 -3.10
C ILE A 128 -6.31 1.82 -2.15
N LYS A 129 -6.06 3.08 -2.56
CA LYS A 129 -5.93 4.16 -1.57
C LYS A 129 -7.32 4.37 -0.95
N ILE A 130 -7.68 3.64 0.11
CA ILE A 130 -8.76 4.10 0.99
C ILE A 130 -8.19 5.32 1.70
N SER A 131 -8.39 6.50 1.11
CA SER A 131 -8.23 7.73 1.88
C SER A 131 -9.35 7.72 2.91
N GLU A 132 -9.04 7.29 4.14
CA GLU A 132 -9.89 7.57 5.28
C GLU A 132 -9.92 9.08 5.48
N LYS A 133 -10.86 9.76 4.81
CA LYS A 133 -11.24 11.11 5.22
C LYS A 133 -12.02 10.94 6.51
N LYS A 134 -11.33 11.01 7.65
CA LYS A 134 -11.94 11.14 8.98
C LYS A 134 -12.91 12.32 8.92
N SER A 135 -14.20 12.04 8.74
CA SER A 135 -15.22 13.08 8.78
C SER A 135 -15.28 13.56 10.23
N SER A 136 -14.76 14.77 10.47
CA SER A 136 -14.94 15.47 11.73
C SER A 136 -16.39 15.94 11.83
N LEU A 137 -17.31 15.00 12.08
CA LEU A 137 -18.59 15.36 12.64
C LEU A 137 -18.31 15.91 14.04
N THR A 138 -18.34 17.24 14.14
CA THR A 138 -18.45 17.91 15.43
C THR A 138 -19.73 17.44 16.09
N PRO A 139 -19.74 17.20 17.42
CA PRO A 139 -20.98 16.91 18.11
C PRO A 139 -21.88 18.12 17.97
N VAL A 140 -23.09 17.93 17.43
CA VAL A 140 -24.12 18.98 17.39
C VAL A 140 -24.44 19.37 18.83
N LYS A 141 -23.81 20.45 19.29
CA LYS A 141 -24.19 21.13 20.52
C LYS A 141 -25.45 21.95 20.21
N ASN A 142 -26.58 21.35 20.53
CA ASN A 142 -27.79 22.00 21.05
C ASN A 142 -28.29 23.26 20.31
N LEU A 143 -29.35 23.12 19.51
CA LEU A 143 -30.32 24.22 19.31
C LEU A 143 -31.71 23.74 19.74
N ALA A 144 -31.96 23.86 21.04
CA ALA A 144 -33.28 24.22 21.53
C ALA A 144 -33.61 25.63 21.04
N LEU A 145 -34.09 25.76 19.79
CA LEU A 145 -34.74 26.96 19.27
C LEU A 145 -35.30 26.64 17.89
N LEU A 146 -36.49 26.05 17.87
CA LEU A 146 -37.59 26.37 16.96
C LEU A 146 -38.82 25.64 17.51
N GLY A 147 -39.30 26.17 18.64
CA GLY A 147 -40.72 26.06 18.94
C GLY A 147 -41.53 26.87 17.93
N PHE A 148 -42.83 26.57 17.92
CA PHE A 148 -43.95 27.30 17.33
C PHE A 148 -44.50 26.84 15.95
N LEU A 149 -45.77 26.36 16.06
CA LEU A 149 -46.90 26.43 15.10
C LEU A 149 -46.95 25.31 14.05
N TRP A 150 -48.04 24.55 13.79
CA TRP A 150 -49.47 24.53 14.15
C TRP A 150 -49.98 23.08 13.96
N LYS A 151 -50.76 22.49 14.88
CA LYS A 151 -52.24 22.40 14.93
C LYS A 151 -52.91 21.52 13.86
N LYS A 152 -53.53 20.42 14.33
CA LYS A 152 -54.69 19.62 13.83
C LYS A 152 -55.11 19.79 12.35
N VAL A 153 -55.14 18.67 11.60
CA VAL A 153 -56.36 17.94 11.18
C VAL A 153 -56.04 16.46 11.20
#